data_AF-A0A5K7YW83-F1
#
_entry.id   AF-A0A5K7YW83-F1
#
_cell.length_a   1.000
_cell.length_b   1.000
_cell.length_c   1.000
_cell.angle_alpha   90.00
_cell.angle_beta   90.00
_cell.angle_gamma   90.00
#
_symmetry.space_group_name_H-M   'P 1'
#
loop_
_entity.id
_entity.type
_entity.pdbx_description
1 polymer ?
#
loop_
_entity_poly.entity_id
_entity_poly.type
_entity_poly.pdbx_seq_one_letter_code
_entity_poly.pdbx_strand_id
1 'polypeptide(L)'
;MLFNLDPSLLIAATASFLAGLLGYVIARLWIKPIVGYNIEKRRLDREISRYLQRMGTVEESQTSAKDPEVQEILKAIRKSATNLAARNSTELPAWYRIFLVSREESSDKAMKLLSPLAKIKDHHQIQERVDQARKALRLS
;
A
#
# COMPACT_ATOMS: atom_id res chain seq x y z
N MET A 1 25.66 -14.71 52.08
CA MET A 1 24.65 -13.63 52.13
C MET A 1 23.69 -13.87 50.98
N LEU A 2 22.54 -14.47 51.27
CA LEU A 2 21.48 -14.72 50.30
C LEU A 2 20.82 -13.38 49.98
N PHE A 3 20.68 -13.07 48.70
CA PHE A 3 20.07 -11.85 48.19
C PHE A 3 18.62 -11.72 48.72
N ASN A 4 18.39 -10.84 49.70
CA ASN A 4 17.05 -10.27 49.94
C ASN A 4 16.77 -9.30 48.79
N LEU A 5 16.45 -9.85 47.62
CA LEU A 5 15.94 -9.04 46.51
C LEU A 5 14.52 -8.62 46.87
N ASP A 6 14.30 -7.32 46.98
CA ASP A 6 12.97 -6.76 47.18
C ASP A 6 12.05 -7.28 46.06
N PRO A 7 10.94 -7.97 46.39
CA PRO A 7 10.03 -8.54 45.39
C PRO A 7 9.53 -7.49 44.39
N SER A 8 9.37 -6.24 44.85
CA SER A 8 9.00 -5.09 44.03
C SER A 8 10.05 -4.76 42.96
N LEU A 9 11.34 -4.85 43.30
CA LEU A 9 12.44 -4.59 42.37
C LEU A 9 12.52 -5.67 41.29
N LEU A 10 12.31 -6.93 41.69
CA LEU A 10 12.25 -8.07 40.77
C LEU A 10 11.05 -7.95 39.81
N ILE A 11 9.88 -7.57 40.32
CA ILE A 11 8.68 -7.35 39.51
C ILE A 11 8.91 -6.18 38.54
N ALA A 12 9.47 -5.06 39.00
CA ALA A 12 9.74 -3.89 38.16
C ALA A 12 10.77 -4.19 37.06
N ALA A 13 11.85 -4.92 37.38
CA ALA A 13 12.85 -5.34 36.41
C ALA A 13 12.24 -6.29 35.35
N THR A 14 11.45 -7.27 35.79
CA THR A 14 10.77 -8.20 34.88
C THR A 14 9.75 -7.49 33.99
N ALA A 15 8.96 -6.57 34.55
CA ALA A 15 7.98 -5.78 33.79
C ALA A 15 8.66 -4.88 32.75
N SER A 16 9.77 -4.23 33.11
CA SER A 16 10.55 -3.39 32.19
C SER A 16 11.16 -4.19 31.05
N PHE A 17 11.65 -5.40 31.35
CA PHE A 17 12.17 -6.32 30.35
C PHE A 17 11.08 -6.80 29.39
N LEU A 18 9.93 -7.20 29.92
CA LEU A 18 8.76 -7.60 29.13
C LEU A 18 8.24 -6.44 28.27
N ALA A 19 8.19 -5.22 28.82
CA ALA A 19 7.79 -4.03 28.07
C ALA A 19 8.75 -3.74 26.91
N GLY A 20 10.06 -3.88 27.12
CA GLY A 20 11.07 -3.74 26.07
C GLY A 20 10.94 -4.83 24.99
N LEU A 21 10.74 -6.08 25.39
CA LEU A 21 10.55 -7.21 24.47
C LEU A 21 9.28 -7.04 23.63
N LEU A 22 8.15 -6.71 24.27
CA LEU A 22 6.88 -6.42 23.61
C LEU A 22 7.02 -5.23 22.67
N GLY A 23 7.70 -4.16 23.09
CA GLY A 23 8.00 -3.00 22.26
C GLY A 23 8.79 -3.37 21.00
N TYR A 24 9.81 -4.21 21.12
CA TYR A 24 10.59 -4.69 19.98
C TYR A 24 9.75 -5.55 19.03
N VAL A 25 8.94 -6.47 19.57
CA VAL A 25 8.05 -7.34 18.77
C VAL A 25 7.03 -6.49 18.02
N ILE A 26 6.39 -5.53 18.69
CA ILE A 26 5.46 -4.57 18.08
C ILE A 26 6.15 -3.78 16.98
N ALA A 27 7.32 -3.18 17.26
CA ALA A 27 8.04 -2.40 16.26
C ALA A 27 8.41 -3.24 15.03
N ARG A 28 8.95 -4.44 15.25
CA ARG A 28 9.43 -5.30 14.16
C ARG A 28 8.29 -5.91 13.34
N LEU A 29 7.24 -6.40 14.00
CA LEU A 29 6.13 -7.08 13.33
C LEU A 29 5.06 -6.13 12.81
N TRP A 30 4.95 -4.91 13.33
CA TRP A 30 3.88 -3.98 12.92
C TRP A 30 4.42 -2.84 12.08
N ILE A 31 5.48 -2.15 12.52
CA ILE A 31 5.98 -0.96 11.80
C ILE A 31 6.51 -1.36 10.42
N LYS A 32 7.31 -2.42 10.33
CA LYS A 32 7.92 -2.84 9.07
C LYS A 32 6.89 -3.19 7.97
N PRO A 33 5.89 -4.06 8.19
CA PRO A 33 4.91 -4.36 7.14
C PRO A 33 3.99 -3.18 6.82
N ILE A 34 3.60 -2.37 7.82
CA ILE A 34 2.78 -1.16 7.58
C ILE A 34 3.53 -0.15 6.71
N VAL A 35 4.81 0.09 7.00
CA VAL A 35 5.66 0.96 6.19
C VAL A 35 5.82 0.41 4.78
N GLY A 36 6.06 -0.90 4.64
CA GLY A 36 6.15 -1.55 3.32
C GLY A 36 4.88 -1.37 2.48
N TYR A 37 3.70 -1.57 3.08
CA TYR A 37 2.41 -1.34 2.44
C TYR A 37 2.24 0.12 2.00
N ASN A 38 2.57 1.08 2.87
CA ASN A 38 2.49 2.51 2.55
C ASN A 38 3.47 2.95 1.45
N ILE A 39 4.65 2.35 1.38
CA ILE A 39 5.63 2.64 0.32
C ILE A 39 5.09 2.19 -1.04
N GLU A 40 4.54 0.97 -1.14
CA GLU A 40 3.95 0.48 -2.40
C GLU A 40 2.71 1.28 -2.79
N LYS A 41 1.89 1.69 -1.81
CA LYS A 41 0.75 2.60 -2.02
C LYS A 41 1.20 3.94 -2.63
N ARG A 42 2.27 4.55 -2.11
CA ARG A 42 2.88 5.78 -2.68
C ARG A 42 3.57 5.55 -4.03
N ARG A 43 4.04 4.34 -4.30
CA ARG A 43 4.65 3.99 -5.58
C ARG A 43 3.59 3.89 -6.67
N LEU A 44 2.49 3.21 -6.37
CA LEU A 44 1.34 3.10 -7.26
C LEU A 44 0.78 4.49 -7.61
N ASP A 45 0.64 5.38 -6.63
CA ASP A 45 0.16 6.74 -6.88
C ASP A 45 1.10 7.57 -7.76
N ARG A 46 2.42 7.40 -7.61
CA ARG A 46 3.42 8.02 -8.48
C ARG A 46 3.35 7.48 -9.91
N GLU A 47 3.17 6.18 -10.09
CA GLU A 47 3.05 5.56 -11.41
C GLU A 47 1.76 5.98 -12.12
N ILE A 48 0.65 6.08 -11.38
CA ILE A 48 -0.63 6.63 -11.87
C ILE A 48 -0.50 8.10 -12.25
N SER A 49 0.14 8.92 -11.40
CA SER A 49 0.35 10.35 -11.70
C SER A 49 1.20 10.54 -12.96
N ARG A 50 2.26 9.74 -13.13
CA ARG A 50 3.08 9.75 -14.35
C ARG A 50 2.27 9.36 -15.58
N TYR A 51 1.41 8.35 -15.45
CA TYR A 51 0.54 7.93 -16.54
C TYR A 51 -0.42 9.05 -16.97
N LEU A 52 -1.08 9.70 -16.02
CA LEU A 52 -2.00 10.82 -16.29
C LEU A 52 -1.26 12.04 -16.90
N GLN A 53 -0.10 12.41 -16.36
CA GLN A 53 0.72 13.51 -16.88
C GLN A 53 1.15 13.25 -18.32
N ARG A 54 1.59 12.02 -18.63
CA ARG A 54 1.99 11.62 -19.98
C ARG A 54 0.78 11.59 -20.92
N MET A 55 -0.38 11.11 -20.46
CA MET A 55 -1.60 11.12 -21.28
C MET A 55 -2.07 12.53 -21.61
N GLY A 56 -2.04 13.47 -20.65
CA GLY A 56 -2.40 14.87 -20.88
C GLY A 56 -1.47 15.61 -21.85
N THR A 57 -0.21 15.17 -21.99
CA THR A 57 0.71 15.71 -22.99
C THR A 57 0.57 15.10 -24.40
N VAL A 58 -0.16 13.98 -24.55
CA VAL A 58 -0.23 13.21 -25.82
C VAL A 58 -1.62 13.31 -26.48
N GLU A 59 -2.51 14.18 -26.00
CA GLU A 59 -3.85 14.40 -26.59
C GLU A 59 -3.83 14.78 -28.09
N GLU A 60 -2.70 15.24 -28.64
CA GLU A 60 -2.57 15.56 -30.08
C GLU A 60 -2.29 14.38 -31.02
N SER A 61 -2.02 13.17 -30.51
CA SER A 61 -1.67 12.04 -31.38
C SER A 61 -2.41 10.77 -31.02
N GLN A 62 -3.37 10.40 -31.88
CA GLN A 62 -4.23 9.21 -31.85
C GLN A 62 -3.48 7.85 -31.82
N THR A 63 -2.16 7.87 -31.66
CA THR A 63 -1.21 6.75 -31.58
C THR A 63 -0.72 6.43 -30.15
N SER A 64 -1.16 7.19 -29.13
CA SER A 64 -0.66 7.10 -27.74
C SER A 64 -0.76 5.72 -27.08
N ALA A 65 -1.82 4.94 -27.35
CA ALA A 65 -2.04 3.64 -26.70
C ALA A 65 -1.05 2.53 -27.15
N LYS A 66 -0.29 2.77 -28.22
CA LYS A 66 0.75 1.85 -28.71
C LYS A 66 2.18 2.29 -28.38
N ASP A 67 2.33 3.42 -27.69
CA ASP A 67 3.64 3.87 -27.24
C ASP A 67 4.22 2.81 -26.27
N PRO A 68 5.40 2.22 -26.56
CA PRO A 68 6.04 1.25 -25.67
C PRO A 68 6.19 1.80 -24.25
N GLU A 69 6.41 3.10 -24.08
CA GLU A 69 6.60 3.72 -22.77
C GLU A 69 5.29 3.75 -21.96
N VAL A 70 4.15 4.03 -22.61
CA VAL A 70 2.82 4.01 -21.96
C VAL A 70 2.46 2.58 -21.53
N GLN A 71 2.82 1.57 -22.32
CA GLN A 71 2.65 0.17 -21.96
C GLN A 71 3.54 -0.25 -20.78
N GLU A 72 4.76 0.26 -20.69
CA GLU A 72 5.63 0.03 -19.54
C GLU A 72 5.06 0.63 -18.26
N ILE A 73 4.53 1.85 -18.32
CA ILE A 73 3.88 2.49 -17.17
C ILE A 73 2.65 1.68 -16.72
N LEU A 74 1.81 1.23 -17.66
CA LEU A 74 0.65 0.38 -17.35
C LEU A 74 1.05 -0.97 -16.74
N LYS A 75 2.14 -1.59 -17.23
CA LYS A 75 2.71 -2.79 -16.63
C LYS A 75 3.22 -2.52 -15.21
N ALA A 76 3.86 -1.38 -14.98
CA ALA A 76 4.33 -0.96 -13.66
C ALA A 76 3.14 -0.80 -12.69
N ILE A 77 2.09 -0.06 -13.08
CA ILE A 77 0.86 0.11 -12.29
C ILE A 77 0.26 -1.23 -11.91
N ARG A 78 0.15 -2.17 -12.88
CA ARG A 78 -0.39 -3.52 -12.62
C ARG A 78 0.49 -4.32 -11.67
N LYS A 79 1.82 -4.22 -11.82
CA LYS A 79 2.79 -4.89 -10.93
C LYS A 79 2.71 -4.32 -9.51
N SER A 80 2.62 -3.01 -9.37
CA SER A 80 2.48 -2.32 -8.08
C SER A 80 1.15 -2.67 -7.41
N ALA A 81 0.04 -2.71 -8.17
CA ALA A 81 -1.27 -3.09 -7.64
C ALA A 81 -1.32 -4.57 -7.19
N THR A 82 -0.73 -5.49 -7.96
CA THR A 82 -0.66 -6.91 -7.60
C THR A 82 0.25 -7.14 -6.39
N ASN A 83 1.39 -6.46 -6.31
CA ASN A 83 2.25 -6.49 -5.14
C ASN A 83 1.55 -5.93 -3.90
N LEU A 84 0.78 -4.85 -4.04
CA LEU A 84 0.01 -4.27 -2.94
C LEU A 84 -1.04 -5.26 -2.41
N ALA A 85 -1.76 -5.94 -3.30
CA ALA A 85 -2.73 -6.97 -2.95
C ALA A 85 -2.06 -8.19 -2.29
N ALA A 86 -0.91 -8.62 -2.81
CA ALA A 86 -0.12 -9.70 -2.22
C ALA A 86 0.31 -9.34 -0.79
N ARG A 87 0.94 -8.18 -0.58
CA ARG A 87 1.36 -7.72 0.75
C ARG A 87 0.19 -7.57 1.72
N ASN A 88 -0.97 -7.13 1.24
CA ASN A 88 -2.18 -7.05 2.05
C ASN A 88 -2.65 -8.43 2.54
N SER A 89 -2.47 -9.48 1.75
CA SER A 89 -2.88 -10.84 2.13
C SER A 89 -1.83 -11.59 2.95
N THR A 90 -0.53 -11.36 2.71
CA THR A 90 0.56 -12.17 3.31
C THR A 90 1.40 -11.46 4.38
N GLU A 91 1.60 -10.14 4.28
CA GLU A 91 2.55 -9.40 5.14
C GLU A 91 1.86 -8.57 6.22
N LEU A 92 0.60 -8.18 6.02
CA LEU A 92 -0.11 -7.30 6.96
C LEU A 92 -0.70 -8.07 8.15
N PRO A 93 -0.48 -7.59 9.40
CA PRO A 93 -1.15 -8.13 10.57
C PRO A 93 -2.68 -8.12 10.42
N ALA A 94 -3.35 -9.17 10.91
CA ALA A 94 -4.81 -9.32 10.77
C ALA A 94 -5.60 -8.14 11.35
N TRP A 95 -5.17 -7.58 12.49
CA TRP A 95 -5.79 -6.40 13.10
C TRP A 95 -5.68 -5.17 12.19
N TYR A 96 -4.57 -5.03 11.46
CA TYR A 96 -4.37 -3.92 10.52
C TYR A 96 -5.25 -4.10 9.28
N ARG A 97 -5.47 -5.33 8.82
CA ARG A 97 -6.44 -5.62 7.76
C ARG A 97 -7.87 -5.23 8.17
N ILE A 98 -8.28 -5.55 9.40
CA ILE A 98 -9.57 -5.12 9.94
C ILE A 98 -9.65 -3.59 10.00
N PHE A 99 -8.55 -2.93 10.42
CA PHE A 99 -8.46 -1.48 10.41
C PHE A 99 -8.59 -0.90 8.99
N LEU A 100 -7.94 -1.47 7.98
CA LEU A 100 -8.09 -1.06 6.57
C LEU A 100 -9.53 -1.25 6.07
N VAL A 101 -10.18 -2.35 6.43
CA VAL A 101 -11.59 -2.61 6.11
C VAL A 101 -12.50 -1.57 6.77
N SER A 102 -12.23 -1.20 8.03
CA SER A 102 -12.98 -0.14 8.73
C SER A 102 -12.83 1.23 8.07
N ARG A 103 -11.72 1.45 7.35
CA ARG A 103 -11.48 2.65 6.53
C ARG A 103 -12.02 2.53 5.10
N GLU A 104 -12.69 1.43 4.76
CA GLU A 104 -13.15 1.07 3.42
C GLU A 104 -12.01 0.96 2.38
N GLU A 105 -10.75 0.87 2.84
CA GLU A 105 -9.59 0.72 1.98
C GLU A 105 -9.52 -0.73 1.46
N SER A 106 -9.53 -0.89 0.14
CA SER A 106 -9.54 -2.21 -0.49
C SER A 106 -8.62 -2.29 -1.69
N SER A 107 -7.44 -2.87 -1.47
CA SER A 107 -6.44 -3.14 -2.50
C SER A 107 -7.02 -4.00 -3.64
N ASP A 108 -7.95 -4.91 -3.33
CA ASP A 108 -8.62 -5.74 -4.34
C ASP A 108 -9.56 -4.95 -5.24
N LYS A 109 -10.31 -3.97 -4.69
CA LYS A 109 -11.18 -3.11 -5.51
C LYS A 109 -10.33 -2.23 -6.43
N ALA A 110 -9.24 -1.68 -5.91
CA ALA A 110 -8.30 -0.90 -6.70
C ALA A 110 -7.70 -1.71 -7.85
N MET A 111 -7.29 -2.96 -7.61
CA MET A 111 -6.78 -3.84 -8.67
C MET A 111 -7.83 -4.14 -9.74
N LYS A 112 -9.10 -4.38 -9.36
CA LYS A 112 -10.19 -4.60 -10.31
C LYS A 112 -10.44 -3.37 -11.18
N LEU A 113 -10.36 -2.17 -10.60
CA LEU A 113 -10.50 -0.91 -11.32
C LEU A 113 -9.29 -0.64 -12.24
N LEU A 114 -8.09 -1.05 -11.81
CA LEU A 114 -6.85 -0.78 -12.54
C LEU A 114 -6.54 -1.80 -13.66
N SER A 115 -6.98 -3.05 -13.52
CA SER A 115 -6.73 -4.11 -14.50
C SER A 115 -7.24 -3.82 -15.93
N PRO A 116 -8.39 -3.16 -16.15
CA PRO A 116 -8.88 -2.85 -17.49
C PRO A 116 -8.27 -1.59 -18.11
N LEU A 117 -7.45 -0.79 -17.40
CA LEU A 117 -6.94 0.48 -17.95
C LEU A 117 -6.22 0.33 -19.29
N ALA A 118 -5.47 -0.76 -19.48
CA ALA A 118 -4.76 -1.03 -20.73
C ALA A 118 -5.68 -1.25 -21.94
N LYS A 119 -6.98 -1.48 -21.71
CA LYS A 119 -7.98 -1.73 -22.78
C LYS A 119 -8.88 -0.53 -23.04
N ILE A 120 -8.91 0.46 -22.14
CA ILE A 120 -9.76 1.63 -22.27
C ILE A 120 -9.02 2.64 -23.17
N LYS A 121 -9.72 3.15 -24.20
CA LYS A 121 -9.19 4.20 -25.10
C LYS A 121 -9.66 5.60 -24.71
N ASP A 122 -10.74 5.69 -23.95
CA ASP A 122 -11.38 6.95 -23.57
C ASP A 122 -10.71 7.57 -22.34
N HIS A 123 -10.19 8.79 -22.52
CA HIS A 123 -9.45 9.51 -21.50
C HIS A 123 -10.30 9.82 -20.26
N HIS A 124 -11.58 10.18 -20.45
CA HIS A 124 -12.47 10.52 -19.34
C HIS A 124 -12.78 9.28 -18.49
N GLN A 125 -13.01 8.14 -19.14
CA GLN A 125 -13.23 6.87 -18.43
C GLN A 125 -11.99 6.38 -17.70
N ILE A 126 -10.80 6.66 -18.22
CA ILE A 126 -9.53 6.35 -17.55
C ILE A 126 -9.38 7.20 -16.28
N GLN A 127 -9.57 8.52 -16.38
CA GLN A 127 -9.48 9.41 -15.22
C GLN A 127 -10.50 9.00 -14.14
N GLU A 128 -11.74 8.74 -14.52
CA GLU A 128 -12.78 8.34 -13.57
C GLU A 128 -12.43 7.01 -12.87
N ARG A 129 -11.92 6.01 -13.60
CA ARG A 129 -11.48 4.72 -13.04
C ARG A 129 -10.27 4.88 -12.13
N VAL A 130 -9.34 5.75 -12.49
CA VAL A 130 -8.17 6.10 -11.69
C VAL A 130 -8.59 6.79 -10.40
N ASP A 131 -9.51 7.74 -10.46
CA ASP A 131 -10.03 8.44 -9.30
C ASP A 131 -10.83 7.52 -8.39
N GLN A 132 -11.62 6.61 -8.95
CA GLN A 132 -12.28 5.55 -8.19
C GLN A 132 -11.25 4.60 -7.53
N ALA A 133 -10.15 4.26 -8.21
CA ALA A 133 -9.08 3.45 -7.64
C ALA A 133 -8.32 4.20 -6.53
N ARG A 134 -8.06 5.49 -6.71
CA ARG A 134 -7.48 6.37 -5.69
C ARG A 134 -8.38 6.48 -4.48
N LYS A 135 -9.69 6.70 -4.67
CA LYS A 135 -10.69 6.70 -3.59
C LYS A 135 -10.74 5.36 -2.85
N ALA A 136 -10.74 4.24 -3.58
CA ALA A 136 -10.72 2.89 -2.99
C ALA A 136 -9.44 2.60 -2.19
N LEU A 137 -8.34 3.30 -2.49
CA LEU A 137 -7.09 3.26 -1.75
C LEU A 137 -6.95 4.43 -0.76
N ARG A 138 -7.89 5.37 -0.69
CA ARG A 138 -7.75 6.66 0.03
C ARG A 138 -6.40 7.34 -0.24
N LEU A 139 -6.04 7.40 -1.51
CA LEU A 139 -4.98 8.25 -2.04
C LEU A 139 -5.64 9.61 -2.34
N SER A 140 -5.25 10.65 -1.60
CA SER A 140 -5.68 12.04 -1.84
C SER A 140 -4.79 12.70 -2.89
#